data_AF-A0A2W1G7Q2-F1
#
_entry.id   AF-A0A2W1G7Q2-F1
#
_cell.length_a   1.000
_cell.length_b   1.000
_cell.length_c   1.000
_cell.angle_alpha   90.00
_cell.angle_beta   90.00
_cell.angle_gamma   90.00
#
_symmetry.space_group_name_H-M   'P 1'
#
loop_
_entity.id
_entity.type
_entity.pdbx_description
1 polymer ?
#
loop_
_entity_poly.entity_id
_entity_poly.type
_entity_poly.pdbx_seq_one_letter_code
_entity_poly.pdbx_strand_id
1 'polypeptide(L)'
;MKIALFLALAAIVAALRAAVDVASRATVSKVDGLKFNIDGVTKYFSGTNAYWMPFLTNDSDVDSIMGHLANSGQRILRIWGFNDVETIPSAGTIYFQSFSGSSATINTGADGLQRLDAVVNSAEKHGIKLIINFVNNWDDYGGMKGR
;
A
#
# COMPACT_ATOMS: atom_id res chain seq x y z
N MET A 1 -39.75 -5.79 -44.98
CA MET A 1 -38.41 -5.22 -44.76
C MET A 1 -38.23 -4.42 -43.45
N LYS A 2 -39.15 -4.49 -42.46
CA LYS A 2 -39.02 -3.75 -41.18
C LYS A 2 -38.94 -4.64 -39.92
N ILE A 3 -39.08 -5.96 -40.05
CA ILE A 3 -39.08 -6.88 -38.89
C ILE A 3 -37.71 -7.52 -38.65
N ALA A 4 -36.89 -7.67 -39.71
CA ALA A 4 -35.55 -8.26 -39.60
C ALA A 4 -34.51 -7.35 -38.90
N LEU A 5 -34.77 -6.03 -38.81
CA LEU A 5 -33.83 -5.08 -38.22
C LEU A 5 -33.94 -4.99 -36.68
N PHE A 6 -35.06 -5.43 -36.09
CA PHE A 6 -35.27 -5.39 -34.64
C PHE A 6 -34.66 -6.59 -33.90
N LEU A 7 -34.51 -7.74 -34.57
CA LEU A 7 -33.90 -8.94 -33.97
C LEU A 7 -32.36 -8.87 -33.93
N ALA A 8 -31.74 -8.12 -34.85
CA ALA A 8 -30.29 -7.90 -34.84
C ALA A 8 -29.82 -6.98 -33.70
N LEU A 9 -30.67 -6.04 -33.26
CA LEU A 9 -30.33 -5.13 -32.16
C LEU A 9 -30.47 -5.79 -30.79
N ALA A 10 -31.40 -6.75 -30.64
CA ALA A 10 -31.59 -7.48 -29.38
C ALA A 10 -30.43 -8.45 -29.09
N ALA A 11 -29.77 -8.99 -30.12
CA ALA A 11 -28.62 -9.90 -29.94
C ALA A 11 -27.32 -9.17 -29.53
N ILE A 12 -27.18 -7.89 -29.87
CA ILE A 12 -25.96 -7.11 -29.54
C ILE A 12 -26.00 -6.61 -28.07
N VAL A 13 -27.19 -6.39 -27.50
CA VAL A 13 -27.31 -5.95 -26.10
C VAL A 13 -27.11 -7.11 -25.11
N ALA A 14 -27.30 -8.36 -25.54
CA ALA A 14 -27.09 -9.54 -24.69
C ALA A 14 -25.61 -9.96 -24.55
N ALA A 15 -24.71 -9.47 -25.40
CA ALA A 15 -23.29 -9.87 -25.43
C ALA A 15 -22.34 -8.90 -24.71
N LEU A 16 -22.83 -7.77 -24.17
CA LEU A 16 -22.02 -6.83 -23.41
C LEU A 16 -22.26 -6.90 -21.90
N ARG A 17 -22.36 -8.12 -21.36
CA ARG A 17 -21.79 -8.33 -20.02
C ARG A 17 -20.31 -8.56 -20.25
N ALA A 18 -19.56 -7.47 -20.42
CA ALA A 18 -18.16 -7.52 -20.02
C ALA A 18 -18.21 -8.05 -18.59
N ALA A 19 -17.76 -9.30 -18.39
CA ALA A 19 -17.37 -9.72 -17.07
C ALA A 19 -16.37 -8.65 -16.66
N VAL A 20 -16.80 -7.76 -15.78
CA VAL A 20 -15.85 -6.97 -15.03
C VAL A 20 -15.11 -8.05 -14.29
N ASP A 21 -13.93 -8.44 -14.80
CA ASP A 21 -12.92 -9.11 -14.01
C ASP A 21 -12.61 -8.11 -12.92
N VAL A 22 -13.45 -8.12 -11.88
CA VAL A 22 -13.09 -7.55 -10.60
C VAL A 22 -11.90 -8.41 -10.24
N ALA A 23 -10.71 -7.86 -10.48
CA ALA A 23 -9.46 -8.53 -10.20
C ALA A 23 -9.61 -9.18 -8.83
N SER A 24 -9.43 -10.50 -8.78
CA SER A 24 -9.55 -11.26 -7.53
C SER A 24 -8.80 -10.49 -6.47
N ARG A 25 -9.52 -10.00 -5.45
CA ARG A 25 -8.90 -9.22 -4.38
C ARG A 25 -7.79 -10.10 -3.82
N ALA A 26 -6.57 -9.56 -3.81
CA ALA A 26 -5.41 -10.31 -3.35
C ALA A 26 -5.72 -10.94 -1.99
N THR A 27 -5.39 -12.21 -1.82
CA THR A 27 -5.74 -12.92 -0.59
C THR A 27 -4.85 -12.41 0.54
N VAL A 28 -5.43 -12.32 1.75
CA VAL A 28 -4.64 -11.95 2.92
C VAL A 28 -3.57 -13.01 3.13
N SER A 29 -2.31 -12.58 3.20
CA SER A 29 -1.18 -13.47 3.40
C SER A 29 -1.31 -14.18 4.75
N LYS A 30 -0.98 -15.47 4.78
CA LYS A 30 -1.18 -16.33 5.96
C LYS A 30 -0.01 -17.26 6.19
N VAL A 31 0.06 -17.82 7.38
CA VAL A 31 0.92 -18.97 7.67
C VAL A 31 0.29 -20.26 7.12
N ASP A 32 1.13 -21.18 6.69
CA ASP A 32 0.77 -22.51 6.23
C ASP A 32 1.83 -23.50 6.77
N GLY A 33 1.50 -24.12 7.90
CA GLY A 33 2.48 -24.84 8.72
C GLY A 33 3.63 -23.92 9.15
N LEU A 34 4.85 -24.27 8.74
CA LEU A 34 6.07 -23.50 9.02
C LEU A 34 6.47 -22.52 7.90
N LYS A 35 5.60 -22.35 6.88
CA LYS A 35 5.85 -21.48 5.72
C LYS A 35 4.79 -20.37 5.65
N PHE A 36 4.99 -19.45 4.71
CA PHE A 36 3.97 -18.46 4.36
C PHE A 36 3.26 -18.87 3.06
N ASN A 37 1.97 -18.57 2.98
CA ASN A 37 1.19 -18.58 1.76
C ASN A 37 0.86 -17.14 1.37
N ILE A 38 1.38 -16.72 0.21
CA ILE A 38 1.11 -15.41 -0.39
C ILE A 38 0.45 -15.67 -1.74
N ASP A 39 -0.78 -15.17 -1.91
CA ASP A 39 -1.57 -15.30 -3.13
C ASP A 39 -1.66 -16.75 -3.65
N GLY A 40 -1.89 -17.69 -2.72
CA GLY A 40 -2.05 -19.11 -3.03
C GLY A 40 -0.75 -19.92 -3.10
N VAL A 41 0.43 -19.28 -3.02
CA VAL A 41 1.73 -19.96 -3.13
C VAL A 41 2.38 -20.15 -1.76
N THR A 42 2.55 -21.40 -1.32
CA THR A 42 3.25 -21.75 -0.06
C THR A 42 4.73 -22.03 -0.29
N LYS A 43 5.61 -21.13 0.16
CA LYS A 43 7.07 -21.29 0.06
C LYS A 43 7.83 -20.35 1.01
N TYR A 44 9.16 -20.39 0.94
CA TYR A 44 9.98 -19.30 1.46
C TYR A 44 9.95 -18.11 0.49
N PHE A 45 9.82 -16.91 1.05
CA PHE A 45 9.83 -15.66 0.30
C PHE A 45 11.03 -14.82 0.70
N SER A 46 11.61 -14.11 -0.27
CA SER A 46 12.56 -13.05 0.02
C SER A 46 11.82 -11.72 0.21
N GLY A 47 12.42 -10.86 1.02
CA GLY A 47 11.96 -9.50 1.21
C GLY A 47 13.11 -8.55 1.52
N THR A 48 12.76 -7.28 1.67
CA THR A 48 13.70 -6.21 2.04
C THR A 48 13.05 -5.18 2.96
N ASN A 49 13.82 -4.17 3.38
CA ASN A 49 13.35 -3.04 4.19
C ASN A 49 13.55 -1.74 3.42
N ALA A 50 12.56 -0.85 3.47
CA ALA A 50 12.67 0.54 2.98
C ALA A 50 11.92 1.46 3.94
N TYR A 51 12.49 1.69 5.12
CA TYR A 51 11.84 2.45 6.20
C TYR A 51 11.38 3.84 5.76
N TRP A 52 12.14 4.46 4.86
CA TRP A 52 11.99 5.83 4.36
C TRP A 52 10.91 5.98 3.30
N MET A 53 10.42 4.87 2.73
CA MET A 53 9.56 4.92 1.55
C MET A 53 8.23 5.66 1.78
N PRO A 54 7.55 5.54 2.95
CA PRO A 54 6.36 6.32 3.26
C PRO A 54 6.63 7.82 3.49
N PHE A 55 7.89 8.26 3.48
CA PHE A 55 8.28 9.65 3.68
C PHE A 55 8.71 10.34 2.38
N LEU A 56 8.69 9.61 1.25
CA LEU A 56 8.86 10.20 -0.07
C LEU A 56 7.63 11.03 -0.44
N THR A 57 7.84 12.18 -1.09
CA THR A 57 6.77 13.08 -1.57
C THR A 57 6.45 12.92 -3.07
N ASN A 58 7.20 12.08 -3.78
CA ASN A 58 7.02 11.81 -5.20
C ASN A 58 6.49 10.38 -5.42
N ASP A 59 5.26 10.26 -5.91
CA ASP A 59 4.61 8.98 -6.17
C ASP A 59 5.32 8.16 -7.25
N SER A 60 5.98 8.82 -8.21
CA SER A 60 6.75 8.13 -9.26
C SER A 60 7.96 7.39 -8.68
N ASP A 61 8.57 7.92 -7.62
CA ASP A 61 9.70 7.26 -6.96
C ASP A 61 9.22 6.01 -6.22
N VAL A 62 8.10 6.14 -5.49
CA VAL A 62 7.43 5.01 -4.82
C VAL A 62 7.09 3.91 -5.83
N ASP A 63 6.48 4.27 -6.95
CA ASP A 63 6.06 3.32 -8.00
C ASP A 63 7.26 2.65 -8.67
N SER A 64 8.31 3.41 -8.98
CA SER A 64 9.54 2.86 -9.56
C SER A 64 10.22 1.86 -8.62
N ILE A 65 10.31 2.17 -7.32
CA ILE A 65 10.89 1.27 -6.32
C ILE A 65 10.08 -0.02 -6.24
N MET A 66 8.75 0.06 -6.16
CA MET A 66 7.88 -1.12 -6.15
C MET A 66 8.05 -1.98 -7.41
N GLY A 67 8.16 -1.35 -8.57
CA GLY A 67 8.46 -2.03 -9.83
C GLY A 67 9.79 -2.78 -9.79
N HIS A 68 10.85 -2.18 -9.24
CA HIS A 68 12.14 -2.86 -9.06
C HIS A 68 12.04 -4.05 -8.10
N LEU A 69 11.27 -3.94 -7.02
CA LEU A 69 11.03 -5.05 -6.09
C LEU A 69 10.32 -6.22 -6.77
N ALA A 70 9.26 -5.93 -7.53
CA ALA A 70 8.53 -6.95 -8.28
C ALA A 70 9.42 -7.67 -9.31
N ASN A 71 10.19 -6.89 -10.08
CA ASN A 71 11.10 -7.39 -11.13
C ASN A 71 12.27 -8.20 -10.55
N SER A 72 12.74 -7.88 -9.34
CA SER A 72 13.78 -8.64 -8.65
C SER A 72 13.25 -9.88 -7.92
N GLY A 73 11.95 -10.17 -8.02
CA GLY A 73 11.33 -11.34 -7.39
C GLY A 73 11.07 -11.19 -5.89
N GLN A 74 11.25 -9.99 -5.32
CA GLN A 74 10.88 -9.71 -3.94
C GLN A 74 9.35 -9.72 -3.80
N ARG A 75 8.86 -10.19 -2.65
CA ARG A 75 7.41 -10.27 -2.37
C ARG A 75 6.99 -9.58 -1.08
N ILE A 76 7.95 -9.32 -0.20
CA ILE A 76 7.69 -8.72 1.11
C ILE A 76 8.56 -7.47 1.25
N LEU A 77 7.93 -6.35 1.61
CA LEU A 77 8.62 -5.11 1.94
C LEU A 77 8.21 -4.66 3.34
N ARG A 78 9.20 -4.38 4.19
CA ARG A 78 8.97 -3.77 5.49
C ARG A 78 9.21 -2.26 5.45
N ILE A 79 8.23 -1.50 5.92
CA ILE A 79 8.20 -0.02 5.91
C ILE A 79 7.75 0.51 7.27
N TRP A 80 8.07 1.78 7.58
CA TRP A 80 7.61 2.39 8.83
C TRP A 80 6.20 2.96 8.66
N GLY A 81 5.27 2.48 9.49
CA GLY A 81 3.92 3.05 9.60
C GLY A 81 3.82 4.13 10.67
N PHE A 82 4.96 4.67 11.10
CA PHE A 82 5.06 5.72 12.11
C PHE A 82 6.02 6.81 11.63
N ASN A 83 5.78 8.02 12.11
CA ASN A 83 6.67 9.16 12.01
C ASN A 83 6.18 10.19 13.03
N ASP A 84 6.73 10.10 14.23
CA ASP A 84 6.26 10.79 15.42
C ASP A 84 7.09 12.05 15.66
N VAL A 85 6.43 13.16 16.00
CA VAL A 85 7.08 14.45 16.28
C VAL A 85 6.50 15.11 17.53
N GLU A 86 7.33 15.82 18.30
CA GLU A 86 6.84 16.65 19.42
C GLU A 86 6.39 18.04 18.96
N THR A 87 6.96 18.51 17.86
CA THR A 87 6.63 19.81 17.25
C THR A 87 6.37 19.60 15.77
N ILE A 88 5.28 20.18 15.26
CA ILE A 88 4.94 20.11 13.83
C ILE A 88 6.11 20.69 13.02
N PRO A 89 6.69 19.92 12.08
CA PRO A 89 7.84 20.36 11.30
C PRO A 89 7.45 21.43 10.27
N SER A 90 8.44 21.95 9.55
CA SER A 90 8.19 22.85 8.42
C SER A 90 7.29 22.22 7.35
N ALA A 91 6.48 23.04 6.68
CA ALA A 91 5.60 22.60 5.60
C ALA A 91 6.35 21.75 4.54
N GLY A 92 5.70 20.70 4.05
CA GLY A 92 6.30 19.73 3.13
C GLY A 92 7.18 18.66 3.80
N THR A 93 7.40 18.72 5.12
CA THR A 93 8.06 17.64 5.86
C THR A 93 7.04 16.63 6.33
N ILE A 94 7.25 15.35 6.00
CA ILE A 94 6.32 14.29 6.34
C ILE A 94 6.36 14.00 7.85
N TYR A 95 5.18 13.90 8.46
CA TYR A 95 4.97 13.37 9.81
C TYR A 95 3.58 12.72 9.90
N PHE A 96 3.44 11.66 10.69
CA PHE A 96 2.18 10.91 10.81
C PHE A 96 1.44 11.23 12.10
N GLN A 97 2.16 11.54 13.17
CA GLN A 97 1.54 11.87 14.44
C GLN A 97 2.38 12.90 15.19
N SER A 98 1.71 13.88 15.80
CA SER A 98 2.35 14.84 16.68
C SER A 98 1.89 14.66 18.12
N PHE A 99 2.80 14.77 19.07
CA PHE A 99 2.55 14.74 20.51
C PHE A 99 2.77 16.12 21.12
N SER A 100 1.73 16.68 21.73
CA SER A 100 1.82 17.92 22.52
C SER A 100 1.47 17.60 23.97
N GLY A 101 2.50 17.26 24.76
CA GLY A 101 2.30 16.63 26.07
C GLY A 101 1.51 15.32 25.93
N SER A 102 0.47 15.13 26.74
CA SER A 102 -0.36 13.91 26.69
C SER A 102 -1.35 13.85 25.52
N SER A 103 -1.39 14.85 24.64
CA SER A 103 -2.31 14.91 23.51
C SER A 103 -1.63 14.46 22.21
N ALA A 104 -2.21 13.46 21.55
CA ALA A 104 -1.77 12.99 20.24
C ALA A 104 -2.71 13.49 19.14
N THR A 105 -2.14 13.97 18.03
CA THR A 105 -2.87 14.35 16.82
C THR A 105 -2.31 13.60 15.62
N ILE A 106 -3.17 12.86 14.92
CA ILE A 106 -2.79 12.10 13.72
C ILE A 106 -2.96 12.99 12.49
N ASN A 107 -1.93 13.05 11.66
CA ASN A 107 -1.93 13.77 10.39
C ASN A 107 -2.43 12.86 9.26
N THR A 108 -3.69 13.04 8.85
CA THR A 108 -4.31 12.33 7.71
C THR A 108 -4.25 13.11 6.40
N GLY A 109 -3.50 14.22 6.37
CA GLY A 109 -3.35 15.09 5.21
C GLY A 109 -2.33 14.61 4.19
N ALA A 110 -2.09 15.45 3.18
CA ALA A 110 -1.18 15.18 2.05
C ALA A 110 0.28 14.92 2.50
N ASP A 111 0.75 15.65 3.51
CA ASP A 111 2.08 15.49 4.13
C ASP A 111 2.06 14.49 5.32
N GLY A 112 1.00 13.68 5.41
CA GLY A 112 0.78 12.71 6.49
C GLY A 112 0.51 11.31 5.98
N LEU A 113 -0.49 10.65 6.53
CA LEU A 113 -0.83 9.26 6.19
C LEU A 113 -1.20 9.05 4.72
N GLN A 114 -1.55 10.08 3.95
CA GLN A 114 -1.74 9.94 2.50
C GLN A 114 -0.45 9.50 1.77
N ARG A 115 0.73 9.76 2.35
CA ARG A 115 2.00 9.23 1.81
C ARG A 115 2.12 7.72 2.05
N LEU A 116 1.61 7.22 3.17
CA LEU A 116 1.50 5.78 3.42
C LEU A 116 0.44 5.14 2.49
N ASP A 117 -0.67 5.83 2.21
CA ASP A 117 -1.69 5.37 1.25
C ASP A 117 -1.10 5.20 -0.15
N ALA A 118 -0.25 6.12 -0.62
CA ALA A 118 0.45 6.01 -1.91
C ALA A 118 1.33 4.74 -1.96
N VAL A 119 2.01 4.41 -0.87
CA VAL A 119 2.81 3.19 -0.73
C VAL A 119 1.92 1.94 -0.78
N VAL A 120 0.80 1.92 -0.06
CA VAL A 120 -0.14 0.79 -0.07
C VAL A 120 -0.69 0.57 -1.48
N ASN A 121 -1.15 1.64 -2.15
CA ASN A 121 -1.69 1.57 -3.51
C ASN A 121 -0.65 1.02 -4.51
N SER A 122 0.60 1.47 -4.43
CA SER A 122 1.65 0.96 -5.32
C SER A 122 2.04 -0.50 -4.98
N ALA A 123 2.00 -0.89 -3.70
CA ALA A 123 2.24 -2.27 -3.29
C ALA A 123 1.17 -3.22 -3.86
N GLU A 124 -0.10 -2.82 -3.80
CA GLU A 124 -1.22 -3.56 -4.40
C GLU A 124 -1.02 -3.73 -5.91
N LYS A 125 -0.70 -2.64 -6.61
CA LYS A 125 -0.42 -2.65 -8.07
C LYS A 125 0.72 -3.61 -8.45
N HIS A 126 1.74 -3.74 -7.61
CA HIS A 126 2.94 -4.53 -7.90
C HIS A 126 2.96 -5.93 -7.24
N GLY A 127 1.90 -6.31 -6.53
CA GLY A 127 1.84 -7.60 -5.84
C GLY A 127 2.86 -7.74 -4.70
N ILE A 128 3.20 -6.63 -4.04
CA ILE A 128 4.11 -6.60 -2.88
C ILE A 128 3.28 -6.61 -1.59
N LYS A 129 3.66 -7.45 -0.62
CA LYS A 129 3.04 -7.50 0.70
C LYS A 129 3.83 -6.63 1.67
N LEU A 130 3.12 -5.84 2.48
CA LEU A 130 3.74 -4.90 3.41
C LEU A 130 3.77 -5.44 4.83
N ILE A 131 4.90 -5.28 5.50
CA ILE A 131 4.99 -5.31 6.96
C ILE A 131 5.05 -3.85 7.43
N ILE A 132 4.05 -3.44 8.20
CA ILE A 132 3.90 -2.07 8.70
C ILE A 132 3.91 -2.14 10.23
N ASN A 133 4.90 -1.51 10.85
CA ASN A 133 4.97 -1.35 12.30
C ASN A 133 4.49 0.05 12.72
N PHE A 134 4.05 0.18 13.98
CA PHE A 134 3.31 1.36 14.45
C PHE A 134 4.10 2.28 15.38
N VAL A 135 5.28 1.88 15.80
CA VAL A 135 6.18 2.69 16.64
C VAL A 135 7.59 2.15 16.56
N ASN A 136 8.57 3.02 16.81
CA ASN A 136 9.98 2.65 16.97
C ASN A 136 10.34 2.44 18.44
N ASN A 137 11.25 1.51 18.72
CA ASN A 137 11.93 1.47 20.02
C ASN A 137 13.00 2.56 20.13
N TRP A 138 13.64 2.89 19.00
CA TRP A 138 14.70 3.89 18.90
C TRP A 138 14.13 5.29 18.71
N ASP A 139 15.01 6.30 18.75
CA ASP A 139 14.61 7.71 18.75
C ASP A 139 14.37 8.25 17.33
N ASP A 140 14.79 7.51 16.30
CA ASP A 140 14.58 7.89 14.91
C ASP A 140 13.08 7.97 14.59
N TYR A 141 12.66 9.13 14.07
CA TYR A 141 11.26 9.48 13.81
C TYR A 141 10.39 9.41 15.08
N GLY A 142 10.95 9.86 16.21
CA GLY A 142 10.32 10.02 17.51
C GLY A 142 10.37 8.74 18.35
N GLY A 143 9.67 7.70 17.90
CA GLY A 143 9.60 6.41 18.60
C GLY A 143 9.01 6.50 20.00
N MET A 144 9.33 5.52 20.85
CA MET A 144 8.78 5.44 22.21
C MET A 144 9.20 6.60 23.12
N LYS A 145 10.31 7.29 22.82
CA LYS A 145 10.81 8.41 23.64
C LYS A 145 10.16 9.75 23.32
N GLY A 146 9.65 9.95 22.10
CA GLY A 146 8.97 11.19 21.68
C GLY A 146 7.52 11.29 22.16
N ARG A 147 7.19 10.68 23.31
CA ARG A 147 5.85 10.65 23.93
C ARG A 147 5.86 11.36 25.27
#